data_AF-A0A1F9HWY9-F1
#
_entry.id   AF-A0A1F9HWY9-F1
#
_cell.length_a   1.000
_cell.length_b   1.000
_cell.length_c   1.000
_cell.angle_alpha   90.00
_cell.angle_beta   90.00
_cell.angle_gamma   90.00
#
_symmetry.space_group_name_H-M   'P 1'
#
loop_
_entity.id
_entity.type
_entity.pdbx_description
1 polymer ?
#
loop_
_entity_poly.entity_id
_entity_poly.type
_entity_poly.pdbx_seq_one_letter_code
_entity_poly.pdbx_strand_id
1 'polypeptide(L)'
;MTAMDIFKKAALMGIGVLSMTEEKLKELVKELETKGEVTEKEGKDLFKNLLSRADEEKKALEEKIKKGIKDYLGKVDIASKEEVAKLEKRLHALEKKIGEMMEER
;
A
#
# COMPACT_ATOMS: atom_id res chain seq x y z
N MET A 1 -6.22 -9.56 29.35
CA MET A 1 -7.07 -9.71 28.16
C MET A 1 -6.18 -9.89 26.94
N THR A 2 -6.45 -10.85 26.04
CA THR A 2 -5.53 -11.12 24.91
C THR A 2 -5.94 -10.31 23.67
N ALA A 3 -5.01 -9.98 22.78
CA ALA A 3 -5.29 -9.27 21.51
C ALA A 3 -6.40 -9.95 20.67
N MET A 4 -6.64 -11.23 20.88
CA MET A 4 -7.71 -12.03 20.28
C MET A 4 -9.12 -11.54 20.64
N ASP A 5 -9.31 -11.04 21.88
CA ASP A 5 -10.61 -10.60 22.37
C ASP A 5 -11.04 -9.26 21.76
N ILE A 6 -10.06 -8.35 21.55
CA ILE A 6 -10.26 -7.07 20.87
C ILE A 6 -10.64 -7.32 19.40
N PHE A 7 -9.95 -8.26 18.75
CA PHE A 7 -10.27 -8.67 17.38
C PHE A 7 -11.69 -9.23 17.25
N LYS A 8 -12.13 -10.07 18.20
CA LYS A 8 -13.51 -10.58 18.23
C LYS A 8 -14.54 -9.48 18.38
N LYS A 9 -14.30 -8.50 19.27
CA LYS A 9 -15.21 -7.36 19.46
C LYS A 9 -15.28 -6.47 18.21
N ALA A 10 -14.14 -6.17 17.59
CA ALA A 10 -14.09 -5.42 16.33
C ALA A 10 -14.83 -6.15 15.21
N ALA A 11 -14.65 -7.47 15.09
CA ALA A 11 -15.36 -8.30 14.13
C ALA A 11 -16.89 -8.34 14.39
N LEU A 12 -17.32 -8.44 15.65
CA LEU A 12 -18.74 -8.36 16.02
C LEU A 12 -19.37 -7.00 15.71
N MET A 13 -18.57 -5.93 15.73
CA MET A 13 -18.97 -4.58 15.31
C MET A 13 -18.90 -4.38 13.78
N GLY A 14 -18.51 -5.42 13.02
CA GLY A 14 -18.34 -5.33 11.57
C GLY A 14 -17.16 -4.44 11.14
N ILE A 15 -16.28 -4.08 12.07
CA ILE A 15 -15.09 -3.28 11.82
C ILE A 15 -14.01 -4.25 11.31
N GLY A 16 -13.90 -4.36 10.00
CA GLY A 16 -12.74 -5.01 9.39
C GLY A 16 -11.47 -4.20 9.68
N VAL A 17 -10.32 -4.89 9.80
CA VAL A 17 -9.00 -4.25 9.99
C VAL A 17 -8.72 -3.20 8.90
N LEU A 18 -9.18 -3.44 7.67
CA LEU A 18 -9.01 -2.52 6.54
C LEU A 18 -9.97 -1.33 6.55
N SER A 19 -11.11 -1.43 7.25
CA SER A 19 -12.07 -0.33 7.46
C SER A 19 -11.81 0.46 8.75
N MET A 20 -10.76 0.08 9.49
CA MET A 20 -10.49 0.62 10.80
C MET A 20 -9.79 1.97 10.65
N THR A 21 -10.57 3.06 10.77
CA THR A 21 -10.06 4.43 10.74
C THR A 21 -9.56 4.86 12.11
N GLU A 22 -8.81 5.96 12.15
CA GLU A 22 -8.36 6.57 13.40
C GLU A 22 -9.54 6.87 14.35
N GLU A 23 -10.67 7.34 13.81
CA GLU A 23 -11.90 7.58 14.59
C GLU A 23 -12.48 6.29 15.16
N LYS A 24 -12.60 5.23 14.35
CA LYS A 24 -13.11 3.91 14.79
C LYS A 24 -12.23 3.31 15.89
N LEU A 25 -10.92 3.51 15.79
CA LEU A 25 -9.97 3.09 16.82
C LEU A 25 -10.12 3.87 18.12
N LYS A 26 -10.29 5.20 18.04
CA LYS A 26 -10.57 6.03 19.21
C LYS A 26 -11.87 5.62 19.89
N GLU A 27 -12.91 5.34 19.11
CA GLU A 27 -14.22 4.91 19.61
C GLU A 27 -14.11 3.56 20.34
N LEU A 28 -13.43 2.58 19.74
CA LEU A 28 -13.19 1.27 20.34
C LEU A 28 -12.41 1.37 21.66
N VAL A 29 -11.31 2.13 21.66
CA VAL A 29 -10.48 2.33 22.86
C VAL A 29 -11.28 3.01 23.97
N LYS A 30 -12.02 4.06 23.64
CA LYS A 30 -12.88 4.78 24.60
C LYS A 30 -13.98 3.90 25.18
N GLU A 31 -14.54 2.99 24.39
CA GLU A 31 -15.55 2.04 24.86
C GLU A 31 -14.94 1.02 25.84
N LEU A 32 -13.71 0.58 25.58
CA LEU A 32 -12.98 -0.33 26.48
C LEU A 32 -12.58 0.37 27.79
N GLU A 33 -12.17 1.65 27.73
CA GLU A 33 -11.92 2.49 28.92
C GLU A 33 -13.20 2.67 29.75
N THR A 34 -14.32 2.98 29.09
CA THR A 34 -15.62 3.20 29.75
C THR A 34 -16.13 1.93 30.45
N LYS A 35 -15.86 0.76 29.86
CA LYS A 35 -16.18 -0.55 30.46
C LYS A 35 -15.22 -0.96 31.58
N GLY A 36 -14.17 -0.15 31.86
CA GLY A 36 -13.13 -0.48 32.83
C GLY A 36 -12.25 -1.67 32.41
N GLU A 37 -12.28 -2.06 31.14
CA GLU A 37 -11.51 -3.20 30.63
C GLU A 37 -10.04 -2.86 30.40
N VAL A 38 -9.74 -1.57 30.21
CA VAL A 38 -8.39 -1.01 30.07
C VAL A 38 -8.31 0.32 30.80
N THR A 39 -7.15 0.61 31.38
CA THR A 39 -6.85 1.93 31.94
C THR A 39 -6.60 2.94 30.82
N GLU A 40 -6.71 4.25 31.11
CA GLU A 40 -6.43 5.32 30.13
C GLU A 40 -5.01 5.21 29.53
N LYS A 41 -4.05 4.71 30.32
CA LYS A 41 -2.68 4.50 29.87
C LYS A 41 -2.58 3.33 28.89
N GLU A 42 -3.23 2.21 29.20
CA GLU A 42 -3.28 1.03 28.33
C GLU A 42 -4.07 1.31 27.05
N GLY A 43 -5.14 2.10 27.13
CA GLY A 43 -5.92 2.53 25.98
C GLY A 43 -5.09 3.31 24.96
N LYS A 44 -4.27 4.27 25.42
CA LYS A 44 -3.34 5.03 24.56
C LYS A 44 -2.31 4.15 23.86
N ASP A 45 -1.76 3.16 24.56
CA ASP A 45 -0.77 2.25 23.98
C ASP A 45 -1.41 1.26 22.98
N LEU A 46 -2.62 0.77 23.28
CA LEU A 46 -3.40 -0.04 22.35
C LEU A 46 -3.76 0.72 21.09
N PHE A 47 -4.20 1.97 21.22
CA PHE A 47 -4.51 2.84 20.09
C PHE A 47 -3.30 2.98 19.14
N LYS A 48 -2.12 3.31 19.68
CA LYS A 48 -0.89 3.46 18.89
C LYS A 48 -0.49 2.16 18.19
N ASN A 49 -0.53 1.04 18.90
CA ASN A 49 -0.16 -0.26 18.33
C ASN A 49 -1.11 -0.69 17.20
N LEU A 50 -2.41 -0.47 17.38
CA LEU A 50 -3.40 -0.80 16.35
C LEU A 50 -3.28 0.12 15.14
N LEU A 51 -3.02 1.42 15.35
CA LEU A 51 -2.80 2.37 14.27
C LEU A 51 -1.54 2.01 13.45
N SER A 52 -0.43 1.69 14.11
CA SER A 52 0.81 1.26 13.45
C SER A 52 0.60 -0.02 12.64
N ARG A 53 -0.09 -1.02 13.21
CA ARG A 53 -0.40 -2.26 12.50
C ARG A 53 -1.31 -2.04 11.30
N ALA A 54 -2.30 -1.15 11.41
CA ALA A 54 -3.18 -0.82 10.30
C ALA A 54 -2.39 -0.18 9.13
N ASP A 55 -1.46 0.73 9.43
CA ASP A 55 -0.59 1.35 8.43
C ASP A 55 0.36 0.34 7.77
N GLU A 56 0.93 -0.58 8.55
CA GLU A 56 1.80 -1.64 8.03
C GLU A 56 1.04 -2.61 7.10
N GLU A 57 -0.14 -3.07 7.51
CA GLU A 57 -0.99 -3.94 6.71
C GLU A 57 -1.46 -3.24 5.42
N LYS A 58 -1.79 -1.95 5.50
CA LYS A 58 -2.15 -1.14 4.33
C LYS A 58 -0.99 -1.06 3.33
N LYS A 59 0.22 -0.78 3.79
CA LYS A 59 1.41 -0.76 2.93
C LYS A 59 1.70 -2.12 2.30
N ALA A 60 1.61 -3.20 3.08
CA ALA A 60 1.81 -4.55 2.57
C ALA A 60 0.78 -4.92 1.48
N LEU A 61 -0.48 -4.50 1.66
CA LEU A 61 -1.52 -4.67 0.66
C LEU A 61 -1.25 -3.84 -0.60
N GLU A 62 -0.90 -2.56 -0.46
CA GLU A 62 -0.52 -1.69 -1.59
C GLU A 62 0.62 -2.29 -2.41
N GLU A 63 1.65 -2.82 -1.75
CA GLU A 63 2.78 -3.48 -2.43
C GLU A 63 2.36 -4.78 -3.13
N LYS A 64 1.49 -5.58 -2.52
CA LYS A 64 0.92 -6.78 -3.18
C LYS A 64 0.11 -6.40 -4.42
N ILE A 65 -0.71 -5.34 -4.34
CA ILE A 65 -1.50 -4.86 -5.48
C ILE A 65 -0.57 -4.35 -6.59
N LYS A 66 0.40 -3.50 -6.28
CA LYS A 66 1.39 -3.01 -7.26
C LYS A 66 2.13 -4.15 -7.93
N LYS A 67 2.57 -5.15 -7.15
CA LYS A 67 3.22 -6.34 -7.69
C LYS A 67 2.28 -7.12 -8.61
N GLY A 68 1.04 -7.35 -8.20
CA GLY A 68 0.03 -8.03 -9.02
C GLY A 68 -0.23 -7.31 -10.33
N ILE A 69 -0.34 -5.98 -10.31
CA ILE A 69 -0.49 -5.16 -11.53
C ILE A 69 0.77 -5.26 -12.40
N LYS A 70 1.97 -5.16 -11.81
CA LYS A 70 3.23 -5.27 -12.54
C LYS A 70 3.38 -6.63 -13.21
N ASP A 71 3.05 -7.71 -12.49
CA ASP A 71 3.09 -9.08 -12.99
C ASP A 71 2.05 -9.30 -14.09
N TYR A 72 0.87 -8.69 -13.98
CA TYR A 72 -0.15 -8.74 -15.03
C TYR A 72 0.28 -7.96 -16.27
N LEU A 73 0.80 -6.75 -16.11
CA LEU A 73 1.34 -5.92 -17.20
C LEU A 73 2.51 -6.61 -17.91
N GLY A 74 3.34 -7.35 -17.19
CA GLY A 74 4.42 -8.16 -17.79
C GLY A 74 3.94 -9.41 -18.55
N LYS A 75 2.66 -9.80 -18.39
CA LYS A 75 2.05 -10.95 -19.10
C LYS A 75 1.23 -10.54 -20.32
N VAL A 76 0.93 -9.25 -20.48
CA VAL A 76 0.25 -8.70 -21.66
C VAL A 76 1.28 -8.01 -22.55
N ASP A 77 1.06 -8.01 -23.87
CA ASP A 77 1.93 -7.34 -24.86
C ASP A 77 1.81 -5.80 -24.77
N ILE A 78 2.16 -5.23 -23.62
CA ILE A 78 2.24 -3.79 -23.37
C ILE A 78 3.69 -3.45 -23.09
N ALA A 79 4.28 -2.62 -23.96
CA ALA A 79 5.63 -2.12 -23.78
C ALA A 79 5.72 -1.26 -22.51
N SER A 80 6.68 -1.57 -21.64
CA SER A 80 6.98 -0.74 -20.46
C SER A 80 7.55 0.62 -20.87
N LYS A 81 7.42 1.63 -20.00
CA LYS A 81 8.02 2.95 -20.22
C LYS A 81 9.54 2.87 -20.46
N GLU A 82 10.21 1.94 -19.79
CA GLU A 82 11.65 1.71 -19.91
C GLU A 82 12.02 1.16 -21.29
N GLU A 83 11.22 0.22 -21.81
CA GLU A 83 11.39 -0.32 -23.15
C GLU A 83 11.14 0.73 -24.23
N VAL A 84 10.09 1.55 -24.08
CA VAL A 84 9.80 2.67 -24.98
C VAL A 84 10.95 3.68 -24.99
N ALA A 85 11.45 4.09 -23.82
CA ALA A 85 12.58 5.01 -23.72
C ALA A 85 13.87 4.42 -24.34
N LYS A 86 14.08 3.11 -24.22
CA LYS A 86 15.22 2.42 -24.86
C LYS A 86 15.07 2.41 -26.39
N LEU A 87 13.85 2.23 -26.90
CA LEU A 87 13.56 2.31 -28.33
C LEU A 87 13.76 3.73 -28.86
N GLU A 88 13.28 4.76 -28.17
CA GLU A 88 13.50 6.17 -28.54
C GLU A 88 14.98 6.53 -28.63
N LYS A 89 15.79 6.11 -27.64
CA LYS A 89 17.26 6.32 -27.69
C LYS A 89 17.90 5.65 -28.90
N ARG A 90 17.49 4.42 -29.22
CA ARG A 90 18.00 3.69 -30.39
C ARG A 90 17.56 4.37 -31.68
N LEU A 91 16.33 4.88 -31.74
CA LEU A 91 15.79 5.61 -32.87
C LEU A 91 16.60 6.88 -33.12
N HIS A 92 16.81 7.71 -32.09
CA HIS A 92 17.64 8.91 -32.22
C HIS A 92 19.08 8.63 -32.63
N ALA A 93 19.69 7.55 -32.11
CA ALA A 93 21.04 7.17 -32.53
C ALA A 93 21.10 6.75 -34.02
N LEU A 94 20.04 6.10 -34.52
CA LEU A 94 19.93 5.73 -35.93
C LEU A 94 19.66 6.96 -36.81
N GLU A 95 18.74 7.83 -36.40
CA GLU A 95 18.44 9.10 -37.10
C GLU A 95 19.70 9.95 -37.25
N LYS A 96 20.50 10.05 -36.19
CA LYS A 96 21.77 10.79 -36.23
C LYS A 96 22.76 10.18 -37.23
N LYS A 97 22.96 8.86 -37.19
CA LYS A 97 23.84 8.16 -38.14
C LYS A 97 23.39 8.32 -39.59
N ILE A 98 22.08 8.26 -39.83
CA ILE A 98 21.52 8.45 -41.17
C ILE A 98 21.75 9.89 -41.64
N GLY A 99 21.58 10.89 -40.76
CA GLY A 99 21.92 12.28 -41.05
C GLY A 99 23.38 12.47 -41.44
N GLU A 100 24.31 11.95 -40.63
CA GLU A 100 25.76 11.98 -40.90
C GLU A 100 26.10 11.34 -42.26
N MET A 101 25.51 10.19 -42.58
CA MET A 101 25.72 9.51 -43.87
C MET A 101 25.14 10.26 -45.09
N MET A 102 24.13 11.09 -44.88
CA MET A 102 23.53 11.92 -45.95
C MET A 102 24.28 13.25 -46.14
N GLU A 103 24.96 13.78 -45.11
CA GLU A 103 25.80 14.97 -45.22
C GLU A 103 27.17 14.70 -45.87
N GLU A 104 27.67 13.46 -45.82
CA GLU A 104 28.92 13.05 -46.48
C GLU A 104 28.80 12.74 -47.99
N ARG A 105 27.60 12.87 -48.58
CA ARG A 105 27.34 12.70 -50.03
C ARG A 105 27.11 14.03 -50.73
#